data_AF-A0A1Y2F325-F1
#
_entry.id   AF-A0A1Y2F325-F1
#
_cell.length_a   1.000
_cell.length_b   1.000
_cell.length_c   1.000
_cell.angle_alpha   90.00
_cell.angle_beta   90.00
_cell.angle_gamma   90.00
#
_symmetry.space_group_name_H-M   'P 1'
#
loop_
_entity.id
_entity.type
_entity.pdbx_description
1 polymer ?
#
loop_
_entity_poly.entity_id
_entity_poly.type
_entity_poly.pdbx_seq_one_letter_code
_entity_poly.pdbx_strand_id
1 'polypeptide(L)'
;MTNVKYYKEYIILRKETIYFKEKMDDIKRNSYILPSFIHSYGTKVDEITCKKVKRLQFNINLIDRLKKEVSSTKKFFAFDTEAYEHEQEKLTEFGWSTFNNNGKIYSECHYIVDEYYNLRNHDNVPDNKDNYLFGKSKRLPLREIEKILKEEIKKVDIIIGQGIHNDIKYLKDLGININEFRYIDGESFYSGGKAIIDTTDLYAGYYLDKPSSLENGLIKCNIPHEKMHNAGNDAHYTMKYVIYFINNMDITKEKYQRLLRLKVPSYIGPCKYYIIKLNILLI
;
A
#
# COMPACT_ATOMS: atom_id res chain seq x y z
N MET A 1 -39.70 30.02 28.80
CA MET A 1 -38.54 30.23 27.89
C MET A 1 -37.76 28.94 27.54
N THR A 2 -38.18 27.76 28.02
CA THR A 2 -37.46 26.48 27.85
C THR A 2 -37.84 25.66 26.61
N ASN A 3 -39.04 25.84 26.03
CA ASN A 3 -39.51 25.05 24.88
C ASN A 3 -38.91 25.44 23.52
N VAL A 4 -38.42 26.66 23.35
CA VAL A 4 -37.90 27.14 22.05
C VAL A 4 -36.47 26.63 21.77
N LYS A 5 -35.69 26.34 22.83
CA LYS A 5 -34.31 25.86 22.71
C LYS A 5 -34.26 24.38 22.28
N TYR A 6 -35.10 23.53 22.88
CA TYR A 6 -35.26 22.12 22.51
C TYR A 6 -35.75 21.93 21.08
N TYR A 7 -36.70 22.75 20.61
CA TYR A 7 -37.21 22.68 19.24
C TYR A 7 -36.14 23.09 18.21
N LYS A 8 -35.28 24.07 18.53
CA LYS A 8 -34.15 24.46 17.67
C LYS A 8 -33.08 23.38 17.59
N GLU A 9 -32.69 22.77 18.70
CA GLU A 9 -31.73 21.66 18.73
C GLU A 9 -32.26 20.43 17.97
N TYR A 10 -33.55 20.09 18.13
CA TYR A 10 -34.17 18.98 17.40
C TYR A 10 -34.27 19.23 15.89
N ILE A 11 -34.55 20.47 15.46
CA ILE A 11 -34.55 20.85 14.04
C ILE A 11 -33.14 20.86 13.45
N ILE A 12 -32.11 21.28 14.20
CA ILE A 12 -30.72 21.22 13.76
C ILE A 12 -30.27 19.77 13.61
N LEU A 13 -30.52 18.91 14.60
CA LEU A 13 -30.24 17.47 14.52
C LEU A 13 -30.99 16.79 13.38
N ARG A 14 -32.27 17.12 13.14
CA ARG A 14 -33.02 16.60 11.97
C ARG A 14 -32.48 17.12 10.66
N LYS A 15 -32.12 18.40 10.55
CA LYS A 15 -31.54 18.97 9.33
C LYS A 15 -30.18 18.35 9.03
N GLU A 16 -29.34 18.16 10.03
CA GLU A 16 -28.08 17.43 9.88
C GLU A 16 -28.34 15.99 9.44
N THR A 17 -29.25 15.27 10.10
CA THR A 17 -29.57 13.87 9.75
C THR A 17 -30.19 13.72 8.35
N ILE A 18 -31.04 14.66 7.92
CA ILE A 18 -31.61 14.71 6.57
C ILE A 18 -30.53 15.07 5.54
N TYR A 19 -29.64 16.01 5.87
CA TYR A 19 -28.51 16.41 5.04
C TYR A 19 -27.45 15.29 4.90
N PHE A 20 -27.24 14.48 5.94
CA PHE A 20 -26.44 13.25 5.89
C PHE A 20 -27.12 12.15 5.07
N LYS A 21 -28.46 12.05 5.12
CA LYS A 21 -29.22 11.06 4.33
C LYS A 21 -29.16 11.33 2.83
N GLU A 22 -29.30 12.60 2.41
CA GLU A 22 -29.33 13.03 1.00
C GLU A 22 -27.95 12.95 0.30
N LYS A 23 -26.84 13.07 1.05
CA LYS A 23 -25.50 13.13 0.43
C LYS A 23 -24.95 11.79 -0.04
N MET A 24 -25.37 10.68 0.56
CA MET A 24 -24.91 9.33 0.17
C MET A 24 -25.71 8.72 -0.98
N ASP A 25 -26.67 9.48 -1.53
CA ASP A 25 -27.66 8.95 -2.46
C ASP A 25 -27.06 8.43 -3.76
N ASP A 26 -25.95 9.00 -4.21
CA ASP A 26 -25.31 8.53 -5.45
C ASP A 26 -24.69 7.14 -5.28
N ILE A 27 -23.98 6.90 -4.17
CA ILE A 27 -23.43 5.57 -3.85
C ILE A 27 -24.54 4.56 -3.59
N LYS A 28 -25.62 4.96 -2.91
CA LYS A 28 -26.79 4.11 -2.68
C LYS A 28 -27.47 3.68 -3.98
N ARG A 29 -27.75 4.63 -4.88
CA ARG A 29 -28.39 4.35 -6.18
C ARG A 29 -27.53 3.47 -7.08
N ASN A 30 -26.21 3.58 -6.95
CA ASN A 30 -25.25 2.85 -7.78
C ASN A 30 -24.53 1.72 -7.03
N SER A 31 -25.08 1.21 -5.93
CA SER A 31 -24.42 0.19 -5.12
C SER A 31 -24.16 -1.11 -5.90
N TYR A 32 -24.96 -1.40 -6.92
CA TYR A 32 -24.85 -2.58 -7.79
C TYR A 32 -23.58 -2.62 -8.65
N ILE A 33 -22.88 -1.49 -8.87
CA ILE A 33 -21.61 -1.46 -9.62
C ILE A 33 -20.38 -1.60 -8.70
N LEU A 34 -20.58 -1.54 -7.39
CA LEU A 34 -19.48 -1.59 -6.42
C LEU A 34 -18.92 -3.02 -6.34
N PRO A 35 -17.58 -3.17 -6.30
CA PRO A 35 -16.99 -4.46 -5.99
C PRO A 35 -17.45 -4.99 -4.63
N SER A 36 -17.58 -6.31 -4.50
CA SER A 36 -18.11 -6.96 -3.29
C SER A 36 -17.31 -6.64 -2.01
N PHE A 37 -15.99 -6.44 -2.13
CA PHE A 37 -15.14 -6.06 -0.99
C PHE A 37 -15.36 -4.62 -0.50
N ILE A 38 -15.92 -3.76 -1.36
CA ILE A 38 -16.36 -2.41 -1.03
C ILE A 38 -17.74 -2.48 -0.37
N HIS A 39 -18.67 -3.19 -1.01
CA HIS A 39 -20.06 -3.30 -0.58
C HIS A 39 -20.66 -4.65 -0.97
N SER A 40 -21.16 -5.39 0.02
CA SER A 40 -21.91 -6.63 -0.22
C SER A 40 -23.32 -6.31 -0.71
N TYR A 41 -23.73 -6.92 -1.82
CA TYR A 41 -25.06 -6.70 -2.38
C TYR A 41 -26.17 -6.97 -1.37
N GLY A 42 -27.18 -6.10 -1.34
CA GLY A 42 -28.31 -6.18 -0.40
C GLY A 42 -28.02 -5.64 1.00
N THR A 43 -26.79 -5.19 1.30
CA THR A 43 -26.47 -4.54 2.58
C THR A 43 -26.73 -3.04 2.53
N LYS A 44 -26.77 -2.40 3.70
CA LYS A 44 -26.94 -0.94 3.78
C LYS A 44 -25.65 -0.23 3.38
N VAL A 45 -25.75 0.75 2.48
CA VAL A 45 -24.65 1.68 2.23
C VAL A 45 -24.51 2.64 3.41
N ASP A 46 -23.34 2.60 4.05
CA ASP A 46 -22.96 3.38 5.22
C ASP A 46 -21.72 4.26 4.95
N GLU A 47 -21.30 5.02 5.95
CA GLU A 47 -20.13 5.89 5.82
C GLU A 47 -18.85 5.10 5.48
N ILE A 48 -18.71 3.89 6.03
CA ILE A 48 -17.57 2.99 5.76
C ILE A 48 -17.53 2.64 4.28
N THR A 49 -18.68 2.30 3.68
CA THR A 49 -18.81 2.05 2.25
C THR A 49 -18.30 3.25 1.44
N CYS A 50 -18.73 4.46 1.79
CA CYS A 50 -18.27 5.69 1.13
C CYS A 50 -16.75 5.93 1.29
N LYS A 51 -16.19 5.69 2.48
CA LYS A 51 -14.73 5.79 2.73
C LYS A 51 -13.94 4.81 1.86
N LYS A 52 -14.45 3.58 1.71
CA LYS A 52 -13.86 2.54 0.85
C LYS A 52 -13.94 2.93 -0.63
N VAL A 53 -15.08 3.45 -1.11
CA VAL A 53 -15.22 3.96 -2.49
C VAL A 53 -14.20 5.08 -2.74
N LYS A 54 -14.08 6.05 -1.83
CA LYS A 54 -13.13 7.16 -1.97
C LYS A 54 -11.68 6.67 -2.04
N ARG A 55 -11.31 5.70 -1.19
CA ARG A 55 -9.99 5.06 -1.23
C ARG A 55 -9.76 4.34 -2.56
N LEU A 56 -10.74 3.57 -3.05
CA LEU A 56 -10.61 2.89 -4.34
C LEU A 56 -10.47 3.86 -5.52
N GLN A 57 -11.26 4.94 -5.54
CA GLN A 57 -11.12 6.02 -6.53
C GLN A 57 -9.72 6.64 -6.48
N PHE A 58 -9.21 6.90 -5.28
CA PHE A 58 -7.84 7.37 -5.12
C PHE A 58 -6.82 6.37 -5.67
N ASN A 59 -6.95 5.08 -5.33
CA ASN A 59 -6.02 4.03 -5.76
C ASN A 59 -6.01 3.87 -7.30
N ILE A 60 -7.16 3.96 -7.95
CA ILE A 60 -7.27 4.00 -9.42
C ILE A 60 -6.47 5.18 -9.98
N ASN A 61 -6.69 6.39 -9.44
CA ASN A 61 -6.00 7.59 -9.90
C ASN A 61 -4.50 7.52 -9.60
N LEU A 62 -4.08 6.95 -8.48
CA LEU A 62 -2.67 6.87 -8.09
C LEU A 62 -1.84 6.19 -9.19
N ILE A 63 -2.31 5.08 -9.76
CA ILE A 63 -1.56 4.37 -10.81
C ILE A 63 -1.39 5.24 -12.07
N ASP A 64 -2.46 5.91 -12.50
CA ASP A 64 -2.42 6.82 -13.65
C ASP A 64 -1.50 8.03 -13.40
N ARG A 65 -1.49 8.54 -12.17
CA ARG A 65 -0.60 9.64 -11.75
C ARG A 65 0.85 9.20 -11.66
N LEU A 66 1.14 7.99 -11.17
CA LEU A 66 2.49 7.42 -11.21
C LEU A 66 3.01 7.30 -12.66
N LYS A 67 2.12 6.97 -13.60
CA LYS A 67 2.45 6.89 -15.03
C LYS A 67 2.71 8.27 -15.66
N LYS A 68 1.87 9.27 -15.36
CA LYS A 68 1.86 10.56 -16.06
C LYS A 68 2.68 11.66 -15.40
N GLU A 69 2.72 11.69 -14.07
CA GLU A 69 3.23 12.82 -13.30
C GLU A 69 4.62 12.57 -12.70
N VAL A 70 5.01 11.30 -12.52
CA VAL A 70 6.33 10.98 -11.98
C VAL A 70 7.38 11.07 -13.09
N SER A 71 8.39 11.91 -12.89
CA SER A 71 9.52 12.03 -13.81
C SER A 71 10.36 10.75 -13.83
N SER A 72 10.93 10.40 -14.98
CA SER A 72 11.88 9.28 -15.12
C SER A 72 13.19 9.46 -14.34
N THR A 73 13.44 10.67 -13.84
CA THR A 73 14.57 10.98 -12.94
C THR A 73 14.30 10.60 -11.49
N LYS A 74 13.02 10.42 -11.10
CA LYS A 74 12.65 10.01 -9.75
C LYS A 74 13.01 8.55 -9.53
N LYS A 75 13.46 8.24 -8.32
CA LYS A 75 13.88 6.89 -7.93
C LYS A 75 12.89 6.27 -6.95
N PHE A 76 12.44 5.08 -7.33
CA PHE A 76 11.68 4.17 -6.51
C PHE A 76 12.62 3.24 -5.76
N PHE A 77 12.19 2.79 -4.58
CA PHE A 77 12.89 1.88 -3.69
C PHE A 77 11.90 0.80 -3.26
N ALA A 78 11.84 -0.30 -4.01
CA ALA A 78 11.08 -1.47 -3.59
C ALA A 78 11.87 -2.13 -2.45
N PHE A 79 11.26 -2.27 -1.28
CA PHE A 79 11.91 -2.72 -0.06
C PHE A 79 11.08 -3.80 0.61
N ASP A 80 11.78 -4.81 1.12
CA ASP A 80 11.21 -5.94 1.83
C ASP A 80 12.20 -6.41 2.92
N THR A 81 11.67 -6.93 4.02
CA THR A 81 12.42 -7.50 5.13
C THR A 81 11.83 -8.82 5.57
N GLU A 82 12.70 -9.76 5.96
CA GLU A 82 12.28 -10.98 6.64
C GLU A 82 12.66 -10.91 8.11
N ALA A 83 11.76 -11.38 8.96
CA ALA A 83 11.97 -11.53 10.39
C ALA A 83 11.85 -13.00 10.79
N TYR A 84 12.54 -13.40 11.85
CA TYR A 84 12.43 -14.77 12.35
C TYR A 84 11.01 -15.06 12.84
N GLU A 85 10.40 -16.14 12.35
CA GLU A 85 8.98 -16.44 12.55
C GLU A 85 8.59 -16.62 14.04
N HIS A 86 9.54 -17.06 14.87
CA HIS A 86 9.31 -17.22 16.31
C HIS A 86 9.68 -15.98 17.15
N GLU A 87 10.33 -14.98 16.56
CA GLU A 87 10.76 -13.76 17.25
C GLU A 87 10.91 -12.59 16.27
N GLN A 88 9.80 -11.89 16.02
CA GLN A 88 9.65 -10.86 14.98
C GLN A 88 10.52 -9.59 15.16
N GLU A 89 11.26 -9.49 16.27
CA GLU A 89 12.26 -8.44 16.52
C GLU A 89 13.62 -8.78 15.88
N LYS A 90 13.85 -10.05 15.51
CA LYS A 90 15.08 -10.51 14.87
C LYS A 90 14.93 -10.49 13.35
N LEU A 91 15.33 -9.37 12.75
CA LEU A 91 15.37 -9.19 11.30
C LEU A 91 16.49 -10.04 10.70
N THR A 92 16.15 -11.01 9.86
CA THR A 92 17.11 -11.97 9.28
C THR A 92 17.61 -11.52 7.92
N GLU A 93 16.78 -10.81 7.14
CA GLU A 93 17.10 -10.43 5.76
C GLU A 93 16.59 -9.03 5.42
N PHE A 94 17.30 -8.37 4.50
CA PHE A 94 16.93 -7.09 3.91
C PHE A 94 17.11 -7.15 2.40
N GLY A 95 16.08 -6.78 1.67
CA GLY A 95 16.11 -6.73 0.22
C GLY A 95 15.65 -5.39 -0.31
N TRP A 96 16.29 -4.93 -1.38
CA TRP A 96 15.77 -3.79 -2.12
C TRP A 96 16.13 -3.80 -3.60
N SER A 97 15.28 -3.14 -4.37
CA SER A 97 15.51 -2.79 -5.77
C SER A 97 15.25 -1.29 -5.98
N THR A 98 16.25 -0.57 -6.45
CA THR A 98 16.13 0.86 -6.81
C THR A 98 15.91 0.98 -8.30
N PHE A 99 14.86 1.67 -8.72
CA PHE A 99 14.47 1.77 -10.13
C PHE A 99 13.77 3.09 -10.46
N ASN A 100 13.47 3.38 -11.72
CA ASN A 100 12.55 4.47 -12.11
C ASN A 100 11.24 3.93 -12.67
N ASN A 101 10.26 4.81 -12.93
CA ASN A 101 8.95 4.44 -13.44
C ASN A 101 8.94 3.77 -14.84
N ASN A 102 10.05 3.81 -15.58
CA ASN A 102 10.22 3.07 -16.84
C ASN A 102 10.79 1.66 -16.63
N GLY A 103 11.06 1.26 -15.38
CA GLY A 103 11.65 -0.03 -15.04
C GLY A 103 13.17 -0.09 -15.18
N LYS A 104 13.85 1.04 -15.36
CA LYS A 104 15.33 1.06 -15.34
C LYS A 104 15.79 0.83 -13.91
N ILE A 105 16.52 -0.26 -13.70
CA ILE A 105 17.12 -0.65 -12.43
C ILE A 105 18.45 0.09 -12.24
N TYR A 106 18.67 0.61 -11.04
CA TYR A 106 19.91 1.28 -10.61
C TYR A 106 20.73 0.45 -9.63
N SER A 107 20.07 -0.28 -8.72
CA SER A 107 20.71 -1.17 -7.76
C SER A 107 19.74 -2.25 -7.31
N GLU A 108 20.24 -3.46 -7.08
CA GLU A 108 19.50 -4.56 -6.45
C GLU A 108 20.40 -5.24 -5.44
N CYS A 109 19.84 -5.52 -4.27
CA CYS A 109 20.59 -6.02 -3.14
C CYS A 109 19.79 -7.05 -2.37
N HIS A 110 20.52 -8.02 -1.83
CA HIS A 110 20.04 -8.91 -0.79
C HIS A 110 21.10 -9.02 0.30
N TYR A 111 20.73 -8.65 1.52
CA TYR A 111 21.59 -8.74 2.70
C TYR A 111 21.01 -9.71 3.71
N ILE A 112 21.86 -10.58 4.24
CA ILE A 112 21.53 -11.50 5.33
C ILE A 112 22.24 -11.01 6.58
N VAL A 113 21.51 -10.92 7.69
CA VAL A 113 22.04 -10.47 8.97
C VAL A 113 22.93 -11.55 9.58
N ASP A 114 24.20 -11.20 9.81
CA ASP A 114 25.23 -12.13 10.29
C ASP A 114 24.89 -12.72 11.65
N GLU A 115 24.41 -11.88 12.57
CA GLU A 115 24.02 -12.24 13.94
C GLU A 115 22.91 -13.30 13.98
N TYR A 116 22.06 -13.35 12.94
CA TYR A 116 20.86 -14.17 12.89
C TYR A 116 20.89 -15.19 11.74
N TYR A 117 22.04 -15.42 11.11
CA TYR A 117 22.17 -16.30 9.95
C TYR A 117 21.65 -17.73 10.19
N ASN A 118 21.79 -18.22 11.42
CA ASN A 118 21.35 -19.57 11.82
C ASN A 118 19.84 -19.65 12.15
N LEU A 119 19.14 -18.51 12.20
CA LEU A 119 17.69 -18.48 12.38
C LEU A 119 17.02 -18.69 11.03
N ARG A 120 16.16 -19.72 10.94
CA ARG A 120 15.66 -20.28 9.69
C ARG A 120 14.13 -20.38 9.77
N ASN A 121 13.44 -19.68 8.87
CA ASN A 121 11.99 -19.77 8.76
C ASN A 121 11.66 -21.01 7.92
N HIS A 122 10.80 -21.89 8.43
CA HIS A 122 10.38 -23.11 7.74
C HIS A 122 9.00 -23.61 8.18
N ASP A 123 8.48 -23.16 9.33
CA ASP A 123 7.19 -23.60 9.86
C ASP A 123 6.02 -22.95 9.12
N ASN A 124 6.10 -21.64 8.87
CA ASN A 124 5.02 -20.88 8.24
C ASN A 124 5.33 -20.45 6.81
N VAL A 125 6.62 -20.28 6.49
CA VAL A 125 7.09 -19.85 5.17
C VAL A 125 8.31 -20.67 4.72
N PRO A 126 8.51 -20.91 3.41
CA PRO A 126 9.69 -21.60 2.90
C PRO A 126 11.01 -20.88 3.24
N ASP A 127 12.07 -21.63 3.61
CA ASP A 127 13.42 -21.06 3.77
C ASP A 127 14.07 -20.81 2.39
N ASN A 128 13.97 -19.58 1.90
CA ASN A 128 14.65 -19.15 0.67
C ASN A 128 15.78 -18.14 0.92
N LYS A 129 16.25 -18.00 2.16
CA LYS A 129 17.29 -17.05 2.57
C LYS A 129 18.53 -17.04 1.68
N ASP A 130 19.02 -18.23 1.32
CA ASP A 130 20.25 -18.36 0.51
C ASP A 130 19.99 -18.43 -1.00
N ASN A 131 18.72 -18.30 -1.44
CA ASN A 131 18.27 -18.47 -2.83
C ASN A 131 17.97 -17.13 -3.53
N TYR A 132 18.87 -16.15 -3.42
CA TYR A 132 18.73 -14.88 -4.14
C TYR A 132 19.00 -15.04 -5.64
N LEU A 133 18.03 -14.66 -6.48
CA LEU A 133 18.03 -14.92 -7.91
C LEU A 133 18.69 -13.80 -8.74
N PHE A 134 18.80 -12.60 -8.19
CA PHE A 134 19.20 -11.39 -8.94
C PHE A 134 20.62 -10.93 -8.63
N GLY A 135 21.44 -11.80 -8.05
CA GLY A 135 22.83 -11.50 -7.73
C GLY A 135 23.42 -12.47 -6.71
N LYS A 136 24.13 -11.92 -5.72
CA LYS A 136 24.69 -12.68 -4.60
C LYS A 136 24.25 -12.06 -3.29
N SER A 137 23.75 -12.89 -2.37
CA SER A 137 23.49 -12.48 -0.99
C SER A 137 24.78 -12.02 -0.33
N LYS A 138 24.71 -10.91 0.41
CA LYS A 138 25.82 -10.40 1.22
C LYS A 138 25.50 -10.60 2.68
N ARG A 139 26.34 -11.33 3.39
CA ARG A 139 26.23 -11.51 4.83
C ARG A 139 27.00 -10.39 5.53
N LEU A 140 26.32 -9.60 6.36
CA LEU A 140 26.90 -8.48 7.08
C LEU A 140 26.26 -8.34 8.47
N PRO A 141 26.98 -7.79 9.46
CA PRO A 141 26.37 -7.39 10.72
C PRO A 141 25.22 -6.40 10.48
N LEU A 142 24.14 -6.51 11.27
CA LEU A 142 22.96 -5.64 11.16
C LEU A 142 23.34 -4.16 11.10
N ARG A 143 24.27 -3.76 11.96
CA ARG A 143 24.78 -2.38 12.04
C ARG A 143 25.38 -1.86 10.74
N GLU A 144 26.02 -2.71 9.93
CA GLU A 144 26.57 -2.30 8.63
C GLU A 144 25.46 -2.19 7.58
N ILE A 145 24.47 -3.08 7.60
CA ILE A 145 23.29 -3.01 6.74
C ILE A 145 22.52 -1.70 7.01
N GLU A 146 22.34 -1.34 8.28
CA GLU A 146 21.72 -0.06 8.68
C GLU A 146 22.42 1.15 8.07
N LYS A 147 23.76 1.20 8.12
CA LYS A 147 24.54 2.30 7.53
C LYS A 147 24.32 2.38 6.02
N ILE A 148 24.31 1.25 5.34
CA ILE A 148 24.04 1.18 3.90
C ILE A 148 22.63 1.68 3.60
N LEU A 149 21.61 1.18 4.31
CA LEU A 149 20.22 1.60 4.14
C LEU A 149 20.03 3.11 4.37
N LYS A 150 20.69 3.68 5.38
CA LYS A 150 20.67 5.13 5.64
C LYS A 150 21.16 5.94 4.45
N GLU A 151 22.18 5.47 3.75
CA GLU A 151 22.70 6.15 2.55
C GLU A 151 21.84 5.89 1.31
N GLU A 152 21.27 4.70 1.14
CA GLU A 152 20.39 4.39 0.00
C GLU A 152 19.07 5.17 0.08
N ILE A 153 18.44 5.26 1.26
CA ILE A 153 17.16 5.96 1.45
C ILE A 153 17.26 7.46 1.17
N LYS A 154 18.43 8.09 1.43
CA LYS A 154 18.65 9.50 1.07
C LYS A 154 18.55 9.75 -0.43
N LYS A 155 18.88 8.75 -1.25
CA LYS A 155 19.00 8.86 -2.71
C LYS A 155 17.68 8.58 -3.45
N VAL A 156 16.61 8.22 -2.75
CA VAL A 156 15.34 7.81 -3.35
C VAL A 156 14.21 8.78 -3.02
N ASP A 157 13.20 8.76 -3.88
CA ASP A 157 12.03 9.63 -3.78
C ASP A 157 10.80 8.86 -3.30
N ILE A 158 10.65 7.60 -3.70
CA ILE A 158 9.44 6.83 -3.44
C ILE A 158 9.84 5.48 -2.85
N ILE A 159 9.38 5.17 -1.64
CA ILE A 159 9.54 3.85 -1.02
C ILE A 159 8.27 3.05 -1.33
N ILE A 160 8.44 1.81 -1.79
CA ILE A 160 7.35 0.89 -2.11
C ILE A 160 7.59 -0.47 -1.47
N GLY A 161 6.53 -1.12 -1.03
CA GLY A 161 6.58 -2.49 -0.51
C GLY A 161 5.20 -3.10 -0.45
N GLN A 162 5.16 -4.41 -0.25
CA GLN A 162 3.93 -5.17 -0.10
C GLN A 162 3.53 -5.22 1.37
N GLY A 163 2.44 -4.54 1.77
CA GLY A 163 2.07 -4.51 3.19
C GLY A 163 3.09 -3.74 4.05
N ILE A 164 3.71 -2.72 3.48
CA ILE A 164 4.98 -2.08 3.88
C ILE A 164 5.04 -1.50 5.31
N HIS A 165 3.93 -1.47 6.04
CA HIS A 165 3.87 -0.83 7.35
C HIS A 165 4.85 -1.44 8.36
N ASN A 166 5.05 -2.77 8.32
CA ASN A 166 6.01 -3.44 9.19
C ASN A 166 7.44 -3.09 8.80
N ASP A 167 7.77 -3.13 7.50
CA ASP A 167 9.09 -2.75 6.99
C ASP A 167 9.45 -1.31 7.37
N ILE A 168 8.50 -0.39 7.24
CA ILE A 168 8.69 0.99 7.66
C ILE A 168 8.87 1.10 9.18
N LYS A 169 8.15 0.32 9.98
CA LYS A 169 8.36 0.27 11.44
C LYS A 169 9.80 -0.19 11.73
N TYR A 170 10.26 -1.26 11.09
CA TYR A 170 11.62 -1.75 11.24
C TYR A 170 12.68 -0.70 10.86
N LEU A 171 12.50 0.02 9.74
CA LEU A 171 13.40 1.12 9.38
C LEU A 171 13.47 2.18 10.49
N LYS A 172 12.34 2.55 11.09
CA LYS A 172 12.31 3.51 12.21
C LYS A 172 12.99 2.97 13.46
N ASP A 173 12.76 1.71 13.80
CA ASP A 173 13.34 1.04 14.97
C ASP A 173 14.88 0.94 14.82
N LEU A 174 15.39 0.81 13.59
CA LEU A 174 16.82 0.91 13.23
C LEU A 174 17.37 2.36 13.22
N GLY A 175 16.55 3.34 13.61
CA GLY A 175 16.91 4.76 13.66
C GLY A 175 17.13 5.39 12.28
N ILE A 176 16.48 4.85 11.23
CA ILE A 176 16.54 5.42 9.89
C ILE A 176 15.48 6.52 9.77
N ASN A 177 15.94 7.74 9.50
CA ASN A 177 15.05 8.89 9.36
C ASN A 177 14.34 8.87 7.99
N ILE A 178 13.02 8.70 8.03
CA ILE A 178 12.13 8.73 6.86
C ILE A 178 11.03 9.79 7.00
N ASN A 179 11.20 10.78 7.88
CA ASN A 179 10.16 11.78 8.18
C ASN A 179 9.81 12.68 6.98
N GLU A 180 10.70 12.77 6.00
CA GLU A 180 10.44 13.46 4.74
C GLU A 180 9.47 12.69 3.81
N PHE A 181 9.30 11.38 4.02
CA PHE A 181 8.40 10.56 3.23
C PHE A 181 6.99 10.59 3.82
N ARG A 182 5.99 10.76 2.95
CA ARG A 182 4.57 10.72 3.35
C ARG A 182 3.91 9.43 2.88
N TYR A 183 3.22 8.76 3.79
CA TYR A 183 2.33 7.66 3.41
C TYR A 183 1.20 8.15 2.52
N ILE A 184 0.96 7.40 1.46
CA ILE A 184 -0.14 7.67 0.54
C ILE A 184 -1.38 6.91 1.00
N ASP A 185 -2.23 7.59 1.79
CA ASP A 185 -3.36 7.00 2.54
C ASP A 185 -4.75 7.37 1.99
N GLY A 186 -4.80 7.84 0.74
CA GLY A 186 -6.04 8.03 -0.01
C GLY A 186 -6.48 9.48 -0.13
N GLU A 187 -5.71 10.39 0.46
CA GLU A 187 -6.04 11.82 0.51
C GLU A 187 -5.38 12.59 -0.63
N SER A 188 -4.05 12.51 -0.72
CA SER A 188 -3.29 13.21 -1.74
C SER A 188 -2.02 12.48 -2.11
N PHE A 189 -1.55 12.73 -3.33
CA PHE A 189 -0.24 12.33 -3.82
C PHE A 189 0.39 13.56 -4.47
N TYR A 190 1.65 13.83 -4.18
CA TYR A 190 2.42 14.92 -4.77
C TYR A 190 3.63 14.33 -5.48
N SER A 191 3.61 14.31 -6.81
CA SER A 191 4.64 13.68 -7.65
C SER A 191 6.03 14.29 -7.52
N GLY A 192 6.12 15.56 -7.08
CA GLY A 192 7.38 16.24 -6.81
C GLY A 192 8.03 15.87 -5.46
N GLY A 193 7.25 15.28 -4.53
CA GLY A 193 7.68 15.02 -3.16
C GLY A 193 8.24 13.62 -2.94
N LYS A 194 8.40 13.26 -1.66
CA LYS A 194 8.77 11.91 -1.22
C LYS A 194 7.56 11.16 -0.67
N ALA A 195 7.40 9.90 -1.06
CA ALA A 195 6.19 9.12 -0.78
C ALA A 195 6.49 7.68 -0.33
N ILE A 196 5.59 7.11 0.48
CA ILE A 196 5.52 5.68 0.79
C ILE A 196 4.24 5.13 0.19
N ILE A 197 4.36 4.10 -0.63
CA ILE A 197 3.25 3.46 -1.34
C ILE A 197 3.21 1.98 -0.99
N ASP A 198 2.03 1.48 -0.65
CA ASP A 198 1.79 0.06 -0.49
C ASP A 198 1.27 -0.53 -1.81
N THR A 199 1.91 -1.59 -2.33
CA THR A 199 1.48 -2.23 -3.60
C THR A 199 0.08 -2.83 -3.51
N THR A 200 -0.44 -3.11 -2.31
CA THR A 200 -1.83 -3.54 -2.13
C THR A 200 -2.85 -2.50 -2.59
N ASP A 201 -2.51 -1.21 -2.51
CA ASP A 201 -3.36 -0.14 -3.03
C ASP A 201 -3.38 -0.16 -4.55
N LEU A 202 -2.23 -0.39 -5.19
CA LEU A 202 -2.13 -0.50 -6.65
C LEU A 202 -2.89 -1.74 -7.14
N TYR A 203 -2.78 -2.87 -6.44
CA TYR A 203 -3.61 -4.06 -6.69
C TYR A 203 -5.08 -3.71 -6.69
N ALA A 204 -5.57 -3.08 -5.60
CA ALA A 204 -6.97 -2.80 -5.42
C ALA A 204 -7.49 -1.83 -6.49
N GLY A 205 -6.71 -0.79 -6.81
CA GLY A 205 -7.03 0.16 -7.86
C GLY A 205 -7.09 -0.48 -9.26
N TYR A 206 -6.12 -1.34 -9.58
CA TYR A 206 -6.04 -1.95 -10.91
C TYR A 206 -7.08 -3.06 -11.14
N TYR A 207 -7.21 -3.98 -10.19
CA TYR A 207 -8.09 -5.14 -10.30
C TYR A 207 -9.52 -4.88 -9.81
N LEU A 208 -9.76 -3.77 -9.11
CA LEU A 208 -11.05 -3.49 -8.47
C LEU A 208 -11.45 -4.63 -7.53
N ASP A 209 -10.48 -5.09 -6.75
CA ASP A 209 -10.58 -6.29 -5.92
C ASP A 209 -9.85 -6.06 -4.58
N LYS A 210 -10.12 -6.91 -3.59
CA LYS A 210 -9.47 -6.80 -2.27
C LYS A 210 -7.95 -6.95 -2.41
N PRO A 211 -7.15 -6.29 -1.54
CA PRO A 211 -5.72 -6.55 -1.41
C PRO A 211 -5.37 -8.04 -1.43
N SER A 212 -4.26 -8.38 -2.07
CA SER A 212 -3.73 -9.74 -2.16
C SER A 212 -2.27 -9.76 -1.71
N SER A 213 -1.73 -10.94 -1.37
CA SER A 213 -0.30 -11.13 -1.13
C SER A 213 0.51 -10.87 -2.41
N LEU A 214 1.83 -10.66 -2.27
CA LEU A 214 2.72 -10.44 -3.42
C LEU A 214 2.61 -11.62 -4.41
N GLU A 215 2.81 -12.84 -3.93
CA GLU A 215 2.77 -14.07 -4.76
C GLU A 215 1.46 -14.19 -5.55
N ASN A 216 0.31 -14.13 -4.88
CA ASN A 216 -1.00 -14.19 -5.54
C ASN A 216 -1.18 -13.03 -6.54
N GLY A 217 -0.64 -11.86 -6.23
CA GLY A 217 -0.61 -10.71 -7.12
C GLY A 217 0.21 -10.96 -8.40
N LEU A 218 1.41 -11.54 -8.27
CA LEU A 218 2.29 -11.91 -9.37
C LEU A 218 1.65 -12.99 -10.25
N ILE A 219 1.05 -14.03 -9.65
CA ILE A 219 0.26 -15.04 -10.36
C ILE A 219 -0.83 -14.38 -11.20
N LYS A 220 -1.62 -13.47 -10.61
CA LYS A 220 -2.72 -12.79 -11.31
C LYS A 220 -2.24 -11.91 -12.46
N CYS A 221 -1.03 -11.37 -12.38
CA CYS A 221 -0.39 -10.61 -13.45
C CYS A 221 0.36 -11.46 -14.48
N ASN A 222 0.38 -12.79 -14.32
CA ASN A 222 1.22 -13.70 -15.11
C ASN A 222 2.69 -13.26 -15.11
N ILE A 223 3.21 -12.79 -13.97
CA ILE A 223 4.62 -12.46 -13.79
C ILE A 223 5.31 -13.72 -13.25
N PRO A 224 6.25 -14.33 -14.00
CA PRO A 224 7.01 -15.46 -13.50
C PRO A 224 7.78 -15.07 -12.24
N HIS A 225 7.71 -15.90 -11.22
CA HIS A 225 8.38 -15.71 -9.94
C HIS A 225 8.71 -17.06 -9.32
N GLU A 226 9.77 -17.07 -8.54
CA GLU A 226 10.28 -18.23 -7.81
C GLU A 226 10.99 -17.75 -6.56
N LYS A 227 11.17 -18.65 -5.59
CA LYS A 227 11.95 -18.40 -4.36
C LYS A 227 11.44 -17.18 -3.57
N MET A 228 10.11 -17.09 -3.41
CA MET A 228 9.43 -16.16 -2.49
C MET A 228 9.93 -16.35 -1.05
N HIS A 229 9.79 -15.35 -0.19
CA HIS A 229 10.38 -15.34 1.17
C HIS A 229 11.91 -15.31 1.14
N ASN A 230 12.43 -14.57 0.17
CA ASN A 230 13.79 -14.09 0.13
C ASN A 230 13.66 -12.59 -0.11
N ALA A 231 14.06 -11.77 0.87
CA ALA A 231 13.76 -10.35 0.85
C ALA A 231 14.24 -9.66 -0.44
N GLY A 232 15.39 -10.09 -0.98
CA GLY A 232 15.93 -9.57 -2.24
C GLY A 232 15.08 -9.91 -3.46
N ASN A 233 14.60 -11.15 -3.54
CA ASN A 233 13.69 -11.59 -4.60
C ASN A 233 12.35 -10.84 -4.50
N ASP A 234 11.80 -10.73 -3.30
CA ASP A 234 10.50 -10.09 -3.07
C ASP A 234 10.54 -8.58 -3.36
N ALA A 235 11.66 -7.91 -3.07
CA ALA A 235 11.89 -6.55 -3.53
C ALA A 235 11.97 -6.43 -5.07
N HIS A 236 12.65 -7.36 -5.76
CA HIS A 236 12.68 -7.38 -7.22
C HIS A 236 11.29 -7.59 -7.82
N TYR A 237 10.54 -8.56 -7.30
CA TYR A 237 9.20 -8.84 -7.79
C TYR A 237 8.22 -7.73 -7.46
N THR A 238 8.36 -7.06 -6.31
CA THR A 238 7.62 -5.83 -5.98
C THR A 238 7.89 -4.74 -7.03
N MET A 239 9.14 -4.55 -7.45
CA MET A 239 9.48 -3.64 -8.55
C MET A 239 8.77 -4.04 -9.86
N LYS A 240 8.88 -5.30 -10.28
CA LYS A 240 8.19 -5.81 -11.48
C LYS A 240 6.69 -5.57 -11.40
N TYR A 241 6.14 -5.73 -10.19
CA TYR A 241 4.73 -5.60 -9.95
C TYR A 241 4.22 -4.16 -10.13
N VAL A 242 4.96 -3.20 -9.59
CA VAL A 242 4.69 -1.76 -9.79
C VAL A 242 4.76 -1.38 -11.27
N ILE A 243 5.81 -1.82 -11.96
CA ILE A 243 5.99 -1.54 -13.38
C ILE A 243 4.87 -2.14 -14.23
N TYR A 244 4.39 -3.34 -13.87
CA TYR A 244 3.22 -3.93 -14.52
C TYR A 244 2.00 -3.02 -14.43
N PHE A 245 1.69 -2.48 -13.25
CA PHE A 245 0.54 -1.59 -13.08
C PHE A 245 0.70 -0.29 -13.88
N ILE A 246 1.87 0.35 -13.81
CA ILE A 246 2.15 1.59 -14.54
C ILE A 246 1.98 1.39 -16.06
N ASN A 247 2.53 0.30 -16.59
CA ASN A 247 2.50 0.04 -18.03
C ASN A 247 1.10 -0.34 -18.54
N ASN A 248 0.36 -1.15 -17.78
CA ASN A 248 -0.91 -1.72 -18.21
C ASN A 248 -2.15 -0.90 -17.80
N MET A 249 -1.97 0.15 -16.98
CA MET A 249 -3.08 1.01 -16.61
C MET A 249 -3.57 1.84 -17.79
N ASP A 250 -4.86 1.69 -18.06
CA ASP A 250 -5.64 2.52 -18.96
C ASP A 250 -6.88 3.00 -18.18
N ILE A 251 -6.76 4.20 -17.63
CA ILE A 251 -7.80 4.81 -16.80
C ILE A 251 -9.08 5.08 -17.58
N THR A 252 -9.04 5.12 -18.92
CA THR A 252 -10.20 5.42 -19.77
C THR A 252 -11.20 4.26 -19.85
N LYS A 253 -10.80 3.04 -19.48
CA LYS A 253 -11.67 1.87 -19.49
C LYS A 253 -12.90 2.09 -18.61
N GLU A 254 -14.06 1.68 -19.13
CA GLU A 254 -15.36 1.93 -18.49
C GLU A 254 -15.44 1.37 -17.06
N LYS A 255 -14.77 0.25 -16.78
CA LYS A 255 -14.71 -0.34 -15.42
C LYS A 255 -14.15 0.63 -14.36
N TYR A 256 -13.23 1.51 -14.75
CA TYR A 256 -12.67 2.55 -13.88
C TYR A 256 -13.54 3.80 -13.90
N GLN A 257 -13.93 4.26 -15.10
CA GLN A 257 -14.71 5.48 -15.27
C GLN A 257 -16.03 5.45 -14.50
N ARG A 258 -16.74 4.32 -14.51
CA ARG A 258 -17.99 4.16 -13.72
C ARG A 258 -17.78 4.39 -12.23
N LEU A 259 -16.64 3.98 -11.67
CA LEU A 259 -16.31 4.15 -10.26
C LEU A 259 -15.83 5.58 -9.99
N LEU A 260 -15.00 6.14 -10.87
CA LEU A 260 -14.48 7.51 -10.74
C LEU A 260 -15.57 8.59 -10.83
N ARG A 261 -16.68 8.32 -11.53
CA ARG A 261 -17.83 9.22 -11.63
C ARG A 261 -18.72 9.24 -10.40
N LEU A 262 -18.61 8.24 -9.52
CA LEU A 262 -19.40 8.18 -8.29
C LEU A 262 -19.10 9.36 -7.37
N LYS A 263 -20.15 10.05 -6.94
CA LYS A 263 -20.03 11.19 -6.04
C LYS A 263 -19.99 10.70 -4.59
N VAL A 264 -18.80 10.75 -3.99
CA VAL A 264 -18.64 10.58 -2.55
C VAL A 264 -18.84 11.94 -1.86
N PRO A 265 -19.60 12.02 -0.75
CA PRO A 265 -19.74 13.26 0.01
C PRO A 265 -18.39 13.88 0.38
N SER A 266 -18.25 15.19 0.20
CA SER A 266 -16.96 15.90 0.38
C SER A 266 -16.39 15.81 1.80
N TYR A 267 -17.24 15.72 2.82
CA TYR A 267 -16.83 15.59 4.22
C TYR A 267 -16.26 14.22 4.58
N ILE A 268 -16.45 13.20 3.73
CA ILE A 268 -15.94 11.84 3.98
C ILE A 268 -14.48 11.79 3.56
N GLY A 269 -13.57 11.56 4.50
CA GLY A 269 -12.17 11.21 4.21
C GLY A 269 -12.03 9.80 3.61
N PRO A 270 -10.89 9.44 3.01
CA PRO A 270 -10.63 8.07 2.59
C PRO A 270 -10.48 7.13 3.80
N CYS A 271 -10.67 5.84 3.56
CA CYS A 271 -10.34 4.83 4.56
C CYS A 271 -8.82 4.61 4.63
N LYS A 272 -8.22 4.81 5.81
CA LYS A 272 -6.83 4.42 6.09
C LYS A 272 -6.81 2.96 6.52
N TYR A 273 -6.32 2.05 5.66
CA TYR A 273 -6.34 0.60 5.92
C TYR A 273 -5.64 0.20 7.24
N TYR A 274 -4.59 0.93 7.64
CA TYR A 274 -3.88 0.67 8.90
C TYR A 274 -4.74 0.89 10.16
N ILE A 275 -5.69 1.83 10.12
CA ILE A 275 -6.58 2.11 11.26
C ILE A 275 -7.62 1.00 11.46
N ILE A 276 -8.00 0.29 10.39
CA ILE A 276 -8.94 -0.83 10.50
C ILE A 276 -8.32 -2.02 11.26
N LYS A 277 -7.03 -2.33 11.05
CA LYS A 277 -6.38 -3.43 11.79
C LYS A 277 -6.26 -3.14 13.29
N LEU A 278 -5.99 -1.90 13.68
CA LEU A 278 -5.92 -1.51 15.10
C LEU A 278 -7.26 -1.68 15.84
N ASN A 279 -8.40 -1.47 15.17
CA ASN A 279 -9.72 -1.64 15.78
C ASN A 279 -10.23 -3.10 15.77
N ILE A 280 -9.61 -4.01 15.01
CA ILE A 280 -9.95 -5.44 15.00
C ILE A 280 -9.12 -6.21 16.05
N LEU A 281 -8.00 -5.67 16.51
CA LEU A 281 -7.18 -6.22 17.61
C LEU A 281 -7.63 -5.74 19.01
N LEU A 282 -8.69 -4.94 19.10
CA LEU A 282 -9.26 -4.41 20.34
C LEU A 282 -10.70 -4.90 20.63
N ILE A 283 -11.14 -5.97 19.96
CA ILE A 283 -12.35 -6.75 20.26
C ILE A 283 -11.92 -8.20 20.43
#